data_AF-A0A7L5UM26-F1
#
_entry.id   AF-A0A7L5UM26-F1
#
_cell.length_a   1.000
_cell.length_b   1.000
_cell.length_c   1.000
_cell.angle_alpha   90.00
_cell.angle_beta   90.00
_cell.angle_gamma   90.00
#
_symmetry.space_group_name_H-M   'P 1'
#
loop_
_entity.id
_entity.type
_entity.pdbx_description
1 polymer ?
#
loop_
_entity_poly.entity_id
_entity_poly.type
_entity_poly.pdbx_seq_one_letter_code
_entity_poly.pdbx_strand_id
1 'polypeptide(L)' 'MNNISLPIVPIFYATDDNYAHYLIVSLTSLINHANPNDHYHVHILYQKLSPNNQQLLRQLTRPNLTIYLDSNA' A
#
# COMPACT_ATOMS: atom_id res chain seq x y z
N MET A 1 -16.47 -24.40 -10.76
CA MET A 1 -15.67 -23.76 -9.70
C MET A 1 -16.00 -22.30 -9.71
N ASN A 2 -16.68 -21.78 -8.68
CA ASN A 2 -17.00 -20.35 -8.62
C ASN A 2 -15.72 -19.60 -8.25
N ASN A 3 -15.22 -18.79 -9.18
CA ASN A 3 -14.11 -17.88 -8.91
C ASN A 3 -14.64 -16.75 -8.02
N ILE A 4 -14.56 -16.92 -6.69
CA ILE A 4 -14.89 -15.84 -5.75
C ILE A 4 -13.74 -14.84 -5.81
N SER A 5 -13.91 -13.78 -6.60
CA SER A 5 -13.06 -12.60 -6.53
C SER A 5 -13.39 -11.84 -5.24
N LEU A 6 -12.41 -11.62 -4.38
CA LEU A 6 -12.59 -10.77 -3.20
C LEU A 6 -12.96 -9.34 -3.66
N PRO A 7 -13.87 -8.64 -2.95
CA PRO A 7 -14.12 -7.22 -3.19
C PRO A 7 -12.81 -6.42 -3.08
N ILE A 8 -12.60 -5.50 -4.02
CA ILE A 8 -11.42 -4.63 -4.03
C ILE A 8 -11.75 -3.33 -3.31
N VAL A 9 -10.91 -2.97 -2.34
CA VAL A 9 -10.94 -1.68 -1.64
C VAL A 9 -9.76 -0.83 -2.12
N PRO A 10 -9.99 0.19 -2.98
CA PRO A 10 -8.92 1.07 -3.41
C PRO A 10 -8.62 2.12 -2.34
N ILE A 11 -7.33 2.32 -2.04
CA ILE A 11 -6.84 3.30 -1.08
C ILE A 11 -5.72 4.09 -1.72
N PHE A 12 -5.80 5.42 -1.65
CA PHE A 12 -4.81 6.32 -2.24
C PHE A 12 -4.07 7.10 -1.16
N TYR A 13 -2.74 7.10 -1.25
CA TYR A 13 -1.85 7.95 -0.47
C TYR A 13 -1.05 8.84 -1.40
N ALA A 14 -0.66 10.01 -0.91
CA ALA A 14 0.38 10.83 -1.49
C ALA A 14 1.49 11.02 -0.46
N THR A 15 2.74 10.82 -0.85
CA THR A 15 3.90 11.00 0.03
C THR A 15 5.12 11.49 -0.74
N ASP A 16 6.11 11.95 0.02
CA ASP A 16 7.49 12.05 -0.42
C ASP A 16 8.40 11.26 0.54
N ASP A 17 9.71 11.40 0.37
CA ASP A 17 10.72 10.71 1.19
C ASP A 17 10.70 11.13 2.67
N ASN A 18 10.35 12.38 2.98
CA ASN A 18 10.30 12.88 4.36
C ASN A 18 9.08 12.32 5.11
N TYR A 19 8.00 12.04 4.38
CA TYR A 19 6.75 11.53 4.95
C TYR A 19 6.61 10.00 4.91
N ALA A 20 7.55 9.29 4.27
CA ALA A 20 7.48 7.84 4.09
C ALA A 20 7.36 7.07 5.42
N HIS A 21 8.01 7.53 6.49
CA HIS A 21 7.91 6.90 7.82
C HIS A 21 6.49 6.98 8.41
N TYR A 22 5.80 8.11 8.24
CA TYR A 22 4.42 8.27 8.72
C TYR A 22 3.46 7.41 7.89
N LEU A 23 3.70 7.31 6.58
CA LEU A 23 2.96 6.39 5.71
C LEU A 23 3.12 4.94 6.18
N ILE A 24 4.34 4.51 6.52
CA ILE A 24 4.59 3.15 7.04
C ILE A 24 3.77 2.88 8.31
N VAL A 25 3.65 3.84 9.23
CA VAL A 25 2.82 3.69 10.44
C VAL A 25 1.34 3.50 10.07
N SER A 26 0.83 4.32 9.15
CA SER A 26 -0.55 4.22 8.67
C SER A 26 -0.83 2.87 7.99
N LEU A 27 0.08 2.42 7.11
CA LEU A 27 -0.02 1.12 6.44
C LEU A 27 0.06 -0.05 7.44
N THR A 28 0.90 0.06 8.46
CA THR A 28 0.97 -0.96 9.53
C THR A 28 -0.36 -1.07 10.27
N SER A 29 -1.01 0.05 10.57
CA SER A 29 -2.34 0.05 11.16
C SER A 29 -3.38 -0.61 10.26
N LEU A 30 -3.36 -0.28 8.96
CA LEU A 30 -4.22 -0.91 7.95
C LEU A 30 -4.02 -2.43 7.92
N ILE A 31 -2.77 -2.90 7.86
CA ILE A 31 -2.44 -4.35 7.84
C ILE A 31 -3.00 -5.07 9.08
N ASN A 32 -2.87 -4.46 10.26
CA ASN A 32 -3.32 -5.08 11.52
C ASN A 32 -4.84 -5.18 11.66
N HIS A 33 -5.60 -4.36 10.91
CA HIS A 33 -7.06 -4.29 11.01
C HIS A 33 -7.76 -4.62 9.68
N ALA A 34 -7.01 -5.04 8.66
CA ALA A 34 -7.53 -5.39 7.35
C ALA A 34 -8.51 -6.57 7.45
N ASN A 35 -9.67 -6.44 6.82
CA ASN A 35 -10.62 -7.53 6.70
C ASN A 35 -10.02 -8.62 5.78
N PRO A 36 -9.91 -9.88 6.21
CA PRO A 36 -9.34 -10.94 5.38
C PRO A 36 -10.19 -11.28 4.14
N ASN A 37 -11.46 -10.85 4.11
CA ASN A 37 -12.38 -11.09 2.98
C ASN A 37 -12.38 -9.97 1.93
N ASP A 38 -11.57 -8.93 2.10
CA ASP A 38 -11.38 -7.85 1.13
C ASP A 38 -9.95 -7.88 0.61
N HIS A 39 -9.75 -7.39 -0.62
CA HIS A 39 -8.42 -7.16 -1.19
C HIS A 39 -8.14 -5.66 -1.30
N TYR A 40 -7.11 -5.18 -0.62
CA TYR A 40 -6.75 -3.77 -0.57
C TYR A 40 -5.75 -3.43 -1.67
N HIS A 41 -6.11 -2.50 -2.55
CA HIS A 41 -5.19 -1.93 -3.54
C HIS A 41 -4.74 -0.56 -3.05
N VAL A 42 -3.50 -0.49 -2.57
CA VAL A 42 -2.91 0.72 -2.02
C VAL A 42 -2.06 1.37 -3.10
N HIS A 43 -2.53 2.50 -3.62
CA HIS A 43 -1.82 3.32 -4.60
C HIS A 43 -1.10 4.47 -3.89
N ILE A 44 0.21 4.53 -4.03
CA ILE A 44 1.05 5.54 -3.39
C ILE A 44 1.61 6.45 -4.48
N LEU A 45 1.05 7.65 -4.57
CA LEU A 45 1.52 8.70 -5.46
C LEU A 45 2.73 9.38 -4.83
N TYR A 46 3.85 9.43 -5.56
CA TYR A 46 5.08 10.05 -5.05
C TYR A 46 5.85 10.81 -6.13
N GLN A 47 6.53 11.91 -5.74
CA GLN A 47 7.45 12.63 -6.64
C GLN A 47 8.89 12.17 -6.46
N LYS A 48 9.37 12.11 -5.21
CA LYS A 48 10.70 11.63 -4.85
C LYS A 48 10.60 10.70 -3.67
N LEU A 49 11.06 9.48 -3.86
CA LEU A 49 11.12 8.46 -2.83
C LEU A 49 12.42 7.68 -3.00
N SER A 50 13.23 7.63 -1.95
CA SER A 50 14.51 6.93 -1.96
C SER A 50 14.32 5.44 -2.25
N PRO A 51 15.30 4.76 -2.85
CA PRO A 51 15.24 3.32 -3.07
C PRO A 51 14.96 2.53 -1.77
N ASN A 52 15.53 3.00 -0.65
CA ASN A 52 15.30 2.40 0.66
C ASN A 52 13.83 2.49 1.09
N ASN A 53 13.21 3.68 0.98
CA ASN A 53 11.80 3.85 1.34
C ASN A 53 10.85 3.12 0.38
N GLN A 54 11.18 3.06 -0.92
CA GLN A 54 10.44 2.22 -1.86
C GLN A 54 10.49 0.74 -1.47
N GLN A 55 11.66 0.23 -1.09
CA GLN A 55 11.84 -1.15 -0.66
C GLN A 55 11.06 -1.43 0.63
N LEU A 56 11.13 -0.55 1.63
CA LEU A 56 10.38 -0.67 2.88
C LEU A 56 8.86 -0.74 2.61
N LEU A 57 8.33 0.13 1.74
CA LEU A 57 6.92 0.10 1.38
C LEU A 57 6.54 -1.22 0.67
N ARG A 58 7.37 -1.72 -0.26
CA ARG A 58 7.10 -2.99 -0.95
C ARG A 58 7.06 -4.18 0.02
N GLN A 59 7.89 -4.17 1.07
CA GLN A 59 7.91 -5.21 2.12
C GLN A 59 6.61 -5.24 2.97
N LEU A 60 5.78 -4.20 2.92
CA LEU A 60 4.49 -4.15 3.61
C LEU A 60 3.36 -4.84 2.83
N THR A 61 3.59 -5.29 1.60
CA THR A 61 2.63 -6.11 0.83
C THR A 61 2.23 -7.37 1.61
N ARG A 62 0.96 -7.77 1.54
CA ARG A 62 0.39 -8.96 2.18
C ARG A 62 -0.51 -9.71 1.19
N PRO A 63 -0.93 -10.97 1.47
CA PRO A 63 -1.77 -11.73 0.55
C PRO A 63 -3.06 -11.01 0.11
N ASN A 64 -3.66 -10.22 1.01
CA ASN A 64 -4.88 -9.44 0.74
C ASN A 64 -4.62 -7.93 0.63
N LEU A 65 -3.37 -7.48 0.50
CA LEU A 65 -3.02 -6.06 0.36
C LEU A 65 -1.85 -5.90 -0.61
N THR A 66 -2.09 -5.24 -1.73
CA THR A 66 -1.08 -4.94 -2.75
C THR A 66 -0.72 -3.47 -2.73
N ILE A 67 0.57 -3.16 -2.75
CA ILE A 67 1.07 -1.78 -2.82
C ILE A 67 1.59 -1.48 -4.24
N TYR A 68 1.06 -0.42 -4.83
CA TYR A 68 1.47 0.16 -6.09
C TYR A 68 2.19 1.48 -5.81
N LEU A 69 3.40 1.62 -6.35
CA LEU A 69 4.17 2.85 -6.27
C LEU A 69 4.00 3.57 -7.61
N ASP A 70 3.24 4.65 -7.59
CA ASP A 70 2.86 5.42 -8.77
C ASP A 70 3.67 6.73 -8.79
N SER A 71 4.76 6.75 -9.56
CA SER A 71 5.60 7.94 -9.68
C SER A 71 4.88 9.03 -10.47
N ASN A 72 4.76 10.22 -9.91
CA ASN A 72 4.16 11.39 -10.56
C ASN A 72 5.22 12.28 -11.23
N ALA A 73 6.27 11.66 -11.76
CA ALA A 73 7.44 12.30 -12.37
C ALA A 73 7.23 12.57 -13.86
#